data_AF-Q3S5B9-F1
#
_entry.id   AF-Q3S5B9-F1
#
_cell.length_a   1.000
_cell.length_b   1.000
_cell.length_c   1.000
_cell.angle_alpha   90.00
_cell.angle_beta   90.00
_cell.angle_gamma   90.00
#
_symmetry.space_group_name_H-M   'P 1'
#
loop_
_entity.id
_entity.type
_entity.pdbx_description
1 polymer ?
#
loop_
_entity_poly.entity_id
_entity_poly.type
_entity_poly.pdbx_seq_one_letter_code
_entity_poly.pdbx_strand_id
1 'polypeptide(L)'
;MQVRKNADVAPATITASVRPIAFNGKLEEPTYEWELPEGAVIQDQRQDIVRSFVINEPGDYNIKVTVRDARGHETVIEQPLKIGQAAPYAIDLQYSGSNKYEREPLDVLLRPYISGGHPRDRISTRVYSVDGTPLESSGYYGRATLGAGEHSIKLKITSEMGHEAEGEVNINVAENKLPACSLSSRETVGSWIVYANCEDTDGRMKSYEWTIAGELQSISSDRVTISKGTYETMPTISLVGVDDSGGKSEAVTMN
;
A
#
# COMPACT_ATOMS: atom_id res chain seq x y z
N MET A 1 2.39 -34.12 29.79
CA MET A 1 1.48 -33.53 28.78
C MET A 1 2.30 -32.66 27.83
N GLN A 2 1.94 -32.61 26.54
CA GLN A 2 2.52 -31.70 25.56
C GLN A 2 1.43 -30.74 25.07
N VAL A 3 1.69 -29.44 25.17
CA VAL A 3 0.80 -28.38 24.70
C VAL A 3 1.43 -27.68 23.50
N ARG A 4 0.66 -27.49 22.44
CA ARG A 4 1.03 -26.68 21.27
C ARG A 4 0.02 -25.56 21.10
N LYS A 5 0.52 -24.37 20.81
CA LYS A 5 -0.29 -23.18 20.50
C LYS A 5 0.01 -22.73 19.07
N ASN A 6 -1.02 -22.29 18.35
CA ASN A 6 -0.85 -21.76 16.99
C ASN A 6 -0.41 -20.28 16.97
N ALA A 7 -0.59 -19.57 18.08
CA ALA A 7 -0.26 -18.17 18.31
C ALA A 7 -0.05 -17.92 19.82
N ASP A 8 0.67 -16.86 20.14
CA ASP A 8 0.98 -16.45 21.52
C ASP A 8 0.00 -15.42 22.08
N VAL A 9 -0.92 -14.97 21.24
CA VAL A 9 -1.92 -13.94 21.53
C VAL A 9 -3.31 -14.46 21.17
N ALA A 10 -4.34 -13.91 21.80
CA ALA A 10 -5.72 -14.29 21.51
C ALA A 10 -6.20 -13.67 20.18
N PRO A 11 -7.04 -14.39 19.40
CA PRO A 11 -7.53 -15.74 19.64
C PRO A 11 -6.50 -16.84 19.27
N ALA A 12 -6.26 -17.77 20.20
CA ALA A 12 -5.29 -18.86 20.03
C ALA A 12 -5.97 -20.23 20.05
N THR A 13 -5.61 -21.09 19.09
CA THR A 13 -5.95 -22.51 19.12
C THR A 13 -4.87 -23.30 19.84
N ILE A 14 -5.30 -24.07 20.83
CA ILE A 14 -4.44 -24.87 21.70
C ILE A 14 -4.74 -26.35 21.46
N THR A 15 -3.70 -27.13 21.26
CA THR A 15 -3.77 -28.59 21.20
C THR A 15 -2.96 -29.18 22.34
N ALA A 16 -3.66 -29.79 23.30
CA ALA A 16 -3.05 -30.50 24.40
C ALA A 16 -3.09 -32.01 24.13
N SER A 17 -1.99 -32.70 24.40
CA SER A 17 -1.89 -34.15 24.21
C SER A 17 -1.18 -34.82 25.38
N VAL A 18 -1.66 -36.01 25.75
CA VAL A 18 -1.05 -36.83 26.80
C VAL A 18 -0.47 -38.07 26.16
N ARG A 19 0.76 -38.40 26.55
CA ARG A 19 1.42 -39.65 26.20
C ARG A 19 2.12 -40.23 27.43
N PRO A 20 2.11 -41.55 27.63
CA PRO A 20 2.96 -42.20 28.63
C PRO A 20 4.43 -41.90 28.32
N ILE A 21 5.23 -41.61 29.36
CA ILE A 21 6.67 -41.43 29.25
C ILE A 21 7.33 -42.60 29.97
N ALA A 22 8.37 -43.19 29.37
CA ALA A 22 9.13 -44.30 29.96
C ALA A 22 8.30 -45.56 30.30
N PHE A 23 7.16 -45.75 29.64
CA PHE A 23 6.33 -46.96 29.76
C PHE A 23 6.28 -47.68 28.42
N ASN A 24 6.69 -48.96 28.40
CA ASN A 24 6.76 -49.78 27.20
C ASN A 24 5.50 -50.66 26.98
N GLY A 25 4.43 -50.44 27.76
CA GLY A 25 3.16 -51.17 27.67
C GLY A 25 1.99 -50.32 27.16
N LYS A 26 0.80 -50.93 27.08
CA LYS A 26 -0.48 -50.20 26.97
C LYS A 26 -1.07 -50.07 28.37
N LEU A 27 -1.58 -48.89 28.71
CA LEU A 27 -2.39 -48.72 29.92
C LEU A 27 -3.66 -49.58 29.77
N GLU A 28 -4.09 -50.22 30.86
CA GLU A 28 -5.31 -51.03 30.87
C GLU A 28 -6.50 -50.09 31.03
N GLU A 29 -7.35 -50.02 29.99
CA GLU A 29 -8.58 -49.20 29.93
C GLU A 29 -8.42 -47.77 30.52
N PRO A 30 -7.47 -46.95 30.03
CA PRO A 30 -7.22 -45.64 30.61
C PRO A 30 -8.37 -44.67 30.34
N THR A 31 -8.79 -43.92 31.36
CA THR A 31 -9.71 -42.79 31.23
C THR A 31 -8.97 -41.46 31.33
N TYR A 32 -9.40 -40.48 30.53
CA TYR A 32 -8.80 -39.15 30.46
C TYR A 32 -9.86 -38.07 30.72
N GLU A 33 -9.82 -37.48 31.90
CA GLU A 33 -10.70 -36.38 32.29
C GLU A 33 -9.95 -35.06 32.12
N TRP A 34 -10.45 -34.19 31.24
CA TRP A 34 -9.83 -32.91 30.91
C TRP A 34 -10.59 -31.76 31.58
N GLU A 35 -9.88 -30.97 32.36
CA GLU A 35 -10.35 -29.69 32.92
C GLU A 35 -9.74 -28.57 32.06
N LEU A 36 -10.56 -27.97 31.20
CA LEU A 36 -10.17 -26.87 30.33
C LEU A 36 -10.40 -25.51 31.01
N PRO A 37 -9.63 -24.48 30.65
CA PRO A 37 -9.83 -23.14 31.21
C PRO A 37 -11.22 -22.57 30.89
N GLU A 38 -11.71 -21.71 31.77
CA GLU A 38 -12.99 -21.01 31.60
C GLU A 38 -12.98 -20.17 30.31
N GLY A 39 -14.05 -20.26 29.52
CA GLY A 39 -14.15 -19.61 28.21
C GLY A 39 -13.50 -20.36 27.03
N ALA A 40 -12.91 -21.54 27.26
CA ALA A 40 -12.39 -22.37 26.18
C ALA A 40 -13.51 -22.96 25.32
N VAL A 41 -13.41 -22.82 24.00
CA VAL A 41 -14.34 -23.42 23.03
C VAL A 41 -13.69 -24.66 22.42
N ILE A 42 -14.26 -25.85 22.68
CA ILE A 42 -13.75 -27.12 22.16
C ILE A 42 -13.94 -27.17 20.63
N GLN A 43 -12.85 -27.45 19.91
CA GLN A 43 -12.88 -27.70 18.46
C GLN A 43 -12.85 -29.19 18.12
N ASP A 44 -12.03 -29.97 18.82
CA ASP A 44 -11.90 -31.41 18.57
C ASP A 44 -11.68 -32.18 19.88
N GLN A 45 -12.43 -33.27 20.00
CA GLN A 45 -12.42 -34.22 21.11
C GLN A 45 -12.50 -35.68 20.63
N ARG A 46 -12.22 -35.95 19.34
CA ARG A 46 -12.33 -37.29 18.75
C ARG A 46 -11.43 -38.34 19.39
N GLN A 47 -10.32 -37.93 20.00
CA GLN A 47 -9.39 -38.82 20.70
C GLN A 47 -9.29 -38.41 22.16
N ASP A 48 -9.41 -39.34 23.11
CA ASP A 48 -9.37 -39.00 24.53
C ASP A 48 -7.99 -38.50 25.00
N ILE A 49 -6.94 -38.88 24.28
CA ILE A 49 -5.56 -38.46 24.54
C ILE A 49 -5.22 -37.07 23.99
N VAL A 50 -6.08 -36.47 23.15
CA VAL A 50 -5.88 -35.14 22.55
C VAL A 50 -7.11 -34.27 22.75
N ARG A 51 -6.92 -33.03 23.18
CA ARG A 51 -7.97 -32.01 23.17
C ARG A 51 -7.51 -30.79 22.39
N SER A 52 -8.36 -30.34 21.47
CA SER A 52 -8.16 -29.08 20.72
C SER A 52 -9.25 -28.10 21.09
N PHE A 53 -8.86 -26.88 21.48
CA PHE A 53 -9.79 -25.82 21.89
C PHE A 53 -9.24 -24.43 21.54
N VAL A 54 -10.11 -23.43 21.53
CA VAL A 54 -9.76 -22.02 21.27
C VAL A 54 -9.95 -21.21 22.54
N ILE A 55 -9.00 -20.32 22.79
CA ILE A 55 -9.10 -19.26 23.79
C ILE A 55 -9.21 -17.93 23.04
N ASN A 56 -10.31 -17.21 23.25
CA ASN A 56 -10.58 -15.93 22.58
C ASN A 56 -10.09 -14.70 23.35
N GLU A 57 -9.81 -14.86 24.64
CA GLU A 57 -9.41 -13.76 25.53
C GLU A 57 -7.94 -13.89 25.96
N PRO A 58 -7.22 -12.79 26.16
CA PRO A 58 -5.89 -12.81 26.77
C PRO A 58 -5.99 -13.17 28.26
N GLY A 59 -5.01 -13.91 28.77
CA GLY A 59 -4.99 -14.32 30.17
C GLY A 59 -3.97 -15.41 30.49
N ASP A 60 -3.85 -15.67 31.79
CA ASP A 60 -3.11 -16.80 32.33
C ASP A 60 -4.11 -17.92 32.66
N TYR A 61 -3.90 -19.09 32.07
CA TYR A 61 -4.79 -20.24 32.11
C TYR A 61 -4.05 -21.49 32.57
N ASN A 62 -4.77 -22.44 33.14
CA ASN A 62 -4.24 -23.76 33.47
C ASN A 62 -5.04 -24.83 32.74
N ILE A 63 -4.34 -25.81 32.18
CA ILE A 63 -4.94 -27.02 31.60
C ILE A 63 -4.61 -28.15 32.54
N LYS A 64 -5.63 -28.90 32.95
CA LYS A 64 -5.45 -30.07 33.79
C LYS A 64 -6.03 -31.30 33.13
N VAL A 65 -5.32 -32.41 33.28
CA VAL A 65 -5.77 -33.72 32.82
C VAL A 65 -5.53 -34.75 33.92
N THR A 66 -6.60 -35.46 34.25
CA THR A 66 -6.60 -36.56 35.20
C THR A 66 -6.65 -37.86 34.42
N VAL A 67 -5.60 -38.67 34.52
CA VAL A 67 -5.49 -39.97 33.89
C VAL A 67 -5.72 -41.05 34.95
N ARG A 68 -6.69 -41.95 34.73
CA ARG A 68 -6.93 -43.11 35.60
C ARG A 68 -6.76 -44.41 34.81
N ASP A 69 -6.14 -45.41 35.42
CA ASP A 69 -6.05 -46.78 34.88
C ASP A 69 -7.09 -47.69 35.58
N ALA A 70 -7.51 -48.78 34.94
CA ALA A 70 -8.40 -49.80 35.50
C ALA A 70 -7.96 -50.33 36.88
N ARG A 71 -6.66 -50.27 37.19
CA ARG A 71 -6.09 -50.67 38.49
C ARG A 71 -6.26 -49.63 39.60
N GLY A 72 -6.94 -48.51 39.32
CA GLY A 72 -7.22 -47.44 40.27
C GLY A 72 -6.07 -46.44 40.47
N HIS A 73 -4.99 -46.54 39.69
CA HIS A 73 -3.92 -45.53 39.70
C HIS A 73 -4.39 -44.26 39.02
N GLU A 74 -4.16 -43.13 39.68
CA GLU A 74 -4.54 -41.80 39.19
C GLU A 74 -3.30 -40.92 39.07
N THR A 75 -3.23 -40.13 38.02
CA THR A 75 -2.22 -39.09 37.85
C THR A 75 -2.85 -37.83 37.32
N VAL A 76 -2.65 -36.73 38.03
CA VAL A 76 -3.08 -35.39 37.63
C VAL A 76 -1.87 -34.67 37.04
N ILE A 77 -2.05 -34.11 35.84
CA ILE A 77 -1.04 -33.30 35.18
C ILE A 77 -1.62 -31.91 34.93
N GLU A 78 -0.99 -30.90 35.49
CA GLU A 78 -1.33 -29.49 35.27
C GLU A 78 -0.25 -28.82 34.42
N GLN A 79 -0.68 -27.94 33.52
CA GLN A 79 0.21 -27.13 32.70
C GLN A 79 -0.29 -25.69 32.64
N PRO A 80 0.53 -24.71 33.08
CA PRO A 80 0.22 -23.30 32.87
C PRO A 80 0.37 -22.92 31.41
N LEU A 81 -0.51 -22.02 30.96
CA LEU A 81 -0.62 -21.48 29.62
C LEU A 81 -0.84 -19.97 29.72
N LYS A 82 0.01 -19.19 29.06
CA LYS A 82 -0.12 -17.73 28.98
C LYS A 82 -0.47 -17.30 27.56
N ILE A 83 -1.56 -16.56 27.41
CA ILE A 83 -2.04 -15.99 26.14
C ILE A 83 -2.02 -14.46 26.27
N GLY A 84 -1.27 -13.79 25.40
CA GLY A 84 -1.19 -12.34 25.36
C GLY A 84 -2.34 -11.69 24.59
N GLN A 85 -2.38 -10.36 24.61
CA GLN A 85 -3.25 -9.58 23.74
C GLN A 85 -2.52 -9.27 22.42
N ALA A 86 -3.22 -9.38 21.29
CA ALA A 86 -2.67 -8.98 20.01
C ALA A 86 -2.38 -7.47 20.00
N ALA A 87 -1.24 -7.07 19.43
CA ALA A 87 -0.95 -5.65 19.23
C ALA A 87 -2.00 -5.04 18.28
N PRO A 88 -2.44 -3.79 18.49
CA PRO A 88 -3.31 -3.12 17.54
C PRO A 88 -2.58 -2.98 16.20
N TYR A 89 -3.35 -2.94 15.11
CA TYR A 89 -2.79 -2.59 13.81
C TYR A 89 -2.32 -1.14 13.81
N ALA A 90 -1.11 -0.91 13.31
CA ALA A 90 -0.57 0.42 13.07
C ALA A 90 -0.27 0.56 11.57
N ILE A 91 -0.72 1.66 10.98
CA ILE A 91 -0.57 1.97 9.55
C ILE A 91 0.31 3.21 9.40
N ASP A 92 1.47 3.03 8.78
CA ASP A 92 2.28 4.12 8.25
C ASP A 92 2.01 4.24 6.74
N LEU A 93 1.37 5.33 6.33
CA LEU A 93 0.98 5.57 4.95
C LEU A 93 1.96 6.53 4.29
N GLN A 94 2.76 6.01 3.37
CA GLN A 94 3.73 6.79 2.62
C GLN A 94 3.25 7.04 1.19
N TYR A 95 3.74 8.10 0.55
CA TYR A 95 3.42 8.39 -0.84
C TYR A 95 4.68 8.70 -1.66
N SER A 96 4.52 8.61 -2.98
CA SER A 96 5.47 9.20 -3.94
C SER A 96 4.69 9.91 -5.03
N GLY A 97 5.05 11.16 -5.30
CA GLY A 97 4.52 11.94 -6.42
C GLY A 97 5.23 11.66 -7.75
N SER A 98 4.58 12.02 -8.85
CA SER A 98 5.14 11.93 -10.22
C SER A 98 6.22 12.97 -10.50
N ASN A 99 6.18 14.11 -9.81
CA ASN A 99 7.15 15.19 -9.96
C ASN A 99 7.75 15.58 -8.60
N LYS A 100 8.98 16.11 -8.63
CA LYS A 100 9.76 16.47 -7.44
C LYS A 100 9.22 17.71 -6.72
N TYR A 101 8.49 18.56 -7.44
CA TYR A 101 8.02 19.86 -6.96
C TYR A 101 6.59 19.80 -6.42
N GLU A 102 5.98 18.61 -6.39
CA GLU A 102 4.60 18.36 -5.95
C GLU A 102 3.59 19.31 -6.61
N ARG A 103 3.76 19.56 -7.91
CA ARG A 103 2.89 20.43 -8.71
C ARG A 103 1.73 19.67 -9.36
N GLU A 104 0.63 20.35 -9.61
CA GLU A 104 -0.50 19.78 -10.34
C GLU A 104 -0.21 19.57 -11.84
N PRO A 105 -0.80 18.53 -12.48
CA PRO A 105 -1.45 17.39 -11.85
C PRO A 105 -0.41 16.49 -11.17
N LEU A 106 -0.66 16.15 -9.90
CA LEU A 106 0.24 15.28 -9.14
C LEU A 106 -0.32 13.87 -9.08
N ASP A 107 0.27 12.96 -9.86
CA ASP A 107 -0.03 11.53 -9.73
C ASP A 107 0.71 10.97 -8.51
N VAL A 108 -0.04 10.47 -7.53
CA VAL A 108 0.50 9.90 -6.29
C VAL A 108 0.31 8.39 -6.25
N LEU A 109 1.35 7.71 -5.77
CA LEU A 109 1.33 6.28 -5.45
C LEU A 109 1.46 6.10 -3.93
N LEU A 110 0.41 5.54 -3.34
CA LEU A 110 0.27 5.33 -1.90
C LEU A 110 0.78 3.94 -1.52
N ARG A 111 1.69 3.88 -0.55
CA ARG A 111 2.32 2.66 -0.04
C ARG A 111 2.00 2.49 1.44
N PRO A 112 1.23 1.46 1.81
CA PRO A 112 0.94 1.20 3.21
C PRO A 112 1.99 0.30 3.85
N TYR A 113 2.50 0.71 4.99
CA TYR A 113 3.31 -0.11 5.87
C TYR A 113 2.47 -0.45 7.10
N ILE A 114 2.00 -1.71 7.15
CA ILE A 114 1.07 -2.17 8.18
C ILE A 114 1.82 -3.10 9.12
N SER A 115 1.75 -2.81 10.41
CA SER A 115 2.40 -3.56 11.47
C SER A 115 1.42 -3.86 12.61
N GLY A 116 1.82 -4.74 13.54
CA GLY A 116 0.95 -5.21 14.61
C GLY A 116 -0.07 -6.24 14.12
N GLY A 117 -1.19 -6.33 14.82
CA GLY A 117 -2.23 -7.32 14.57
C GLY A 117 -1.90 -8.71 15.13
N HIS A 118 -2.85 -9.62 14.97
CA HIS A 118 -2.67 -11.01 15.36
C HIS A 118 -1.82 -11.76 14.30
N PRO A 119 -0.82 -12.59 14.68
CA PRO A 119 0.11 -13.21 13.71
C PRO A 119 -0.54 -14.07 12.62
N ARG A 120 -1.71 -14.64 12.93
CA ARG A 120 -2.50 -15.46 11.99
C ARG A 120 -3.61 -14.69 11.28
N ASP A 121 -3.81 -13.44 11.64
CA ASP A 121 -4.81 -12.59 11.02
C ASP A 121 -4.27 -12.03 9.70
N ARG A 122 -5.19 -11.75 8.79
CA ARG A 122 -4.89 -11.29 7.44
C ARG A 122 -5.78 -10.11 7.11
N ILE A 123 -5.23 -9.19 6.33
CA ILE A 123 -5.97 -8.01 5.91
C ILE A 123 -6.84 -8.40 4.71
N SER A 124 -8.15 -8.35 4.92
CA SER A 124 -9.17 -8.70 3.93
C SER A 124 -9.40 -7.55 2.95
N THR A 125 -9.63 -6.34 3.46
CA THR A 125 -9.95 -5.17 2.63
C THR A 125 -9.01 -4.00 2.90
N ARG A 126 -8.82 -3.19 1.86
CA ARG A 126 -8.09 -1.92 1.89
C ARG A 126 -8.92 -0.92 1.10
N VAL A 127 -9.32 0.18 1.73
CA VAL A 127 -10.08 1.24 1.09
C VAL A 127 -9.30 2.52 1.25
N TYR A 128 -8.81 3.04 0.13
CA TYR A 128 -8.18 4.36 0.10
C TYR A 128 -9.23 5.42 -0.19
N SER A 129 -9.13 6.58 0.43
CA SER A 129 -9.95 7.75 0.13
C SER A 129 -9.11 9.00 0.03
N VAL A 130 -9.53 9.93 -0.83
CA VAL A 130 -8.96 11.27 -1.01
C VAL A 130 -10.05 12.26 -0.65
N ASP A 131 -9.80 13.11 0.33
CA ASP A 131 -10.74 14.13 0.84
C ASP A 131 -12.11 13.53 1.21
N GLY A 132 -12.10 12.31 1.74
CA GLY A 132 -13.31 11.56 2.11
C GLY A 132 -13.97 10.79 0.96
N THR A 133 -13.53 10.96 -0.28
CA THR A 133 -14.06 10.23 -1.44
C THR A 133 -13.27 8.94 -1.66
N PRO A 134 -13.91 7.75 -1.65
CA PRO A 134 -13.21 6.48 -1.84
C PRO A 134 -12.71 6.31 -3.28
N LEU A 135 -11.51 5.73 -3.42
CA LEU A 135 -10.92 5.38 -4.70
C LEU A 135 -11.49 4.04 -5.18
N GLU A 136 -11.96 3.97 -6.44
CA GLU A 136 -12.57 2.76 -7.01
C GLU A 136 -11.59 1.58 -7.16
N SER A 137 -10.30 1.87 -7.41
CA SER A 137 -9.27 0.84 -7.59
C SER A 137 -8.29 0.86 -6.43
N SER A 138 -8.49 -0.05 -5.47
CA SER A 138 -7.61 -0.20 -4.32
C SER A 138 -7.11 -1.63 -4.23
N GLY A 139 -6.05 -1.90 -5.00
CA GLY A 139 -5.22 -3.09 -4.77
C GLY A 139 -4.39 -2.93 -3.50
N TYR A 140 -3.18 -3.50 -3.52
CA TYR A 140 -2.24 -3.28 -2.41
C TYR A 140 -1.83 -1.80 -2.29
N TYR A 141 -1.68 -1.11 -3.42
CA TYR A 141 -1.32 0.30 -3.50
C TYR A 141 -2.53 1.14 -3.92
N GLY A 142 -2.62 2.36 -3.38
CA GLY A 142 -3.58 3.37 -3.84
C GLY A 142 -2.95 4.26 -4.91
N ARG A 143 -3.76 4.72 -5.88
CA ARG A 143 -3.33 5.68 -6.90
C ARG A 143 -4.38 6.77 -7.04
N ALA A 144 -3.94 8.02 -7.05
CA ALA A 144 -4.80 9.18 -7.27
C ALA A 144 -4.05 10.24 -8.06
N THR A 145 -4.80 11.09 -8.77
CA THR A 145 -4.29 12.31 -9.38
C THR A 145 -4.86 13.48 -8.59
N LEU A 146 -3.99 14.33 -8.05
CA LEU A 146 -4.35 15.45 -7.21
C LEU A 146 -4.20 16.77 -7.98
N GLY A 147 -5.12 17.69 -7.75
CA GLY A 147 -5.04 19.09 -8.22
C GLY A 147 -4.30 19.95 -7.20
N ALA A 148 -4.19 21.25 -7.47
CA ALA A 148 -3.61 22.19 -6.51
C ALA A 148 -4.43 22.28 -5.22
N GLY A 149 -3.72 22.32 -4.09
CA GLY A 149 -4.32 22.45 -2.76
C GLY A 149 -3.85 21.37 -1.77
N GLU A 150 -4.44 21.42 -0.58
CA GLU A 150 -4.21 20.43 0.47
C GLU A 150 -5.19 19.28 0.32
N HIS A 151 -4.65 18.06 0.27
CA HIS A 151 -5.41 16.82 0.13
C HIS A 151 -5.11 15.89 1.32
N SER A 152 -6.17 15.41 1.98
CA SER A 152 -6.08 14.39 3.02
C SER A 152 -6.38 13.03 2.42
N ILE A 153 -5.41 12.12 2.53
CA ILE A 153 -5.54 10.76 2.03
C ILE A 153 -5.59 9.80 3.19
N LYS A 154 -6.62 8.95 3.22
CA LYS A 154 -6.82 7.94 4.25
C LYS A 154 -6.78 6.54 3.67
N LEU A 155 -6.26 5.61 4.45
CA LEU A 155 -6.39 4.18 4.22
C LEU A 155 -7.15 3.57 5.39
N LYS A 156 -8.29 2.96 5.11
CA LYS A 156 -9.01 2.09 6.04
C LYS A 156 -8.76 0.64 5.68
N ILE A 157 -8.38 -0.18 6.67
CA ILE A 157 -8.23 -1.63 6.50
C ILE A 157 -9.24 -2.37 7.38
N THR A 158 -9.68 -3.53 6.90
CA THR A 158 -10.43 -4.50 7.69
C THR A 158 -9.75 -5.86 7.59
N SER A 159 -9.55 -6.50 8.73
CA SER A 159 -8.95 -7.84 8.83
C SER A 159 -10.00 -8.96 8.80
N GLU A 160 -9.55 -10.20 8.57
CA GLU A 160 -10.42 -11.39 8.62
C GLU A 160 -10.95 -11.66 10.03
N MET A 161 -10.21 -11.26 11.07
CA MET A 161 -10.69 -11.29 12.47
C MET A 161 -11.58 -10.09 12.84
N GLY A 162 -11.92 -9.22 11.88
CA GLY A 162 -12.87 -8.12 12.08
C GLY A 162 -12.28 -6.87 12.74
N HIS A 163 -10.96 -6.81 12.95
CA HIS A 163 -10.29 -5.59 13.39
C HIS A 163 -10.20 -4.59 12.25
N GLU A 164 -10.44 -3.32 12.58
CA GLU A 164 -10.27 -2.18 11.68
C GLU A 164 -9.11 -1.29 12.15
N ALA A 165 -8.41 -0.68 11.21
CA ALA A 165 -7.44 0.37 11.49
C ALA A 165 -7.39 1.38 10.35
N GLU A 166 -6.92 2.58 10.67
CA GLU A 166 -6.84 3.70 9.75
C GLU A 166 -5.44 4.33 9.80
N GLY A 167 -4.98 4.78 8.63
CA GLY A 167 -3.78 5.59 8.47
C GLY A 167 -4.08 6.78 7.58
N GLU A 168 -3.40 7.90 7.82
CA GLU A 168 -3.65 9.17 7.12
C GLU A 168 -2.32 9.81 6.71
N VAL A 169 -2.33 10.47 5.55
CA VAL A 169 -1.25 11.32 5.07
C VAL A 169 -1.84 12.55 4.40
N ASN A 170 -1.27 13.72 4.70
CA ASN A 170 -1.64 14.98 4.07
C ASN A 170 -0.61 15.33 3.00
N ILE A 171 -1.08 15.74 1.84
CA ILE A 171 -0.26 16.12 0.69
C ILE A 171 -0.66 17.54 0.30
N ASN A 172 0.31 18.43 0.19
CA ASN A 172 0.09 19.80 -0.27
C ASN A 172 0.63 19.94 -1.69
N VAL A 173 -0.27 20.15 -2.65
CA VAL A 173 0.05 20.23 -4.07
C VAL A 173 0.12 21.68 -4.49
N ALA A 174 1.25 22.08 -5.06
CA ALA A 174 1.45 23.41 -5.60
C ALA A 174 0.72 23.59 -6.94
N GLU A 175 0.22 24.79 -7.18
CA GLU A 175 -0.30 25.22 -8.48
C GLU A 175 0.84 25.24 -9.51
N ASN A 176 0.59 24.73 -10.71
CA ASN A 176 1.57 24.72 -11.79
C ASN A 176 1.49 25.99 -12.63
N LYS A 177 2.60 26.71 -12.76
CA LYS A 177 2.66 27.91 -13.59
C LYS A 177 3.03 27.55 -15.02
N LEU A 178 2.17 27.94 -15.97
CA LEU A 178 2.43 27.69 -17.38
C LEU A 178 3.71 28.41 -17.85
N PRO A 179 4.51 27.79 -18.74
CA PRO A 179 5.72 28.40 -19.27
C PRO A 179 5.39 29.58 -20.19
N ALA A 180 6.29 30.56 -20.24
CA ALA A 180 6.21 31.70 -21.14
C ALA A 180 7.23 31.54 -22.28
N CYS A 181 6.77 31.67 -23.52
CA CYS A 181 7.63 31.51 -24.71
C CYS A 181 7.79 32.81 -25.48
N SER A 182 8.89 32.92 -26.20
CA SER A 182 9.10 33.92 -27.25
C SER A 182 9.92 33.31 -28.40
N LEU A 183 9.74 33.83 -29.61
CA LEU A 183 10.45 33.37 -30.79
C LEU A 183 11.52 34.38 -31.20
N SER A 184 12.69 33.88 -31.59
CA SER A 184 13.72 34.67 -32.25
C SER A 184 14.23 33.91 -33.47
N SER A 185 14.62 34.63 -34.52
CA SER A 185 15.13 34.02 -35.74
C SER A 185 16.48 34.59 -36.13
N ARG A 186 17.28 33.74 -36.77
CA ARG A 186 18.55 34.12 -37.39
C ARG A 186 18.56 33.61 -38.83
N GLU A 187 18.67 34.55 -39.75
CA GLU A 187 18.78 34.25 -41.17
C GLU A 187 20.22 33.89 -41.55
N THR A 188 20.35 32.89 -42.43
CA THR A 188 21.60 32.50 -43.07
C THR A 188 21.42 32.48 -44.59
N VAL A 189 22.50 32.20 -45.31
CA VAL A 189 22.48 32.16 -46.79
C VAL A 189 21.44 31.15 -47.31
N GLY A 190 21.29 29.98 -46.67
CA GLY A 190 20.41 28.91 -47.15
C GLY A 190 19.16 28.63 -46.29
N SER A 191 19.07 29.20 -45.09
CA SER A 191 17.99 28.84 -44.15
C SER A 191 17.69 29.92 -43.12
N TRP A 192 16.49 29.87 -42.54
CA TRP A 192 16.15 30.57 -41.30
C TRP A 192 16.25 29.60 -40.13
N ILE A 193 16.99 29.97 -39.08
CA ILE A 193 17.05 29.21 -37.83
C ILE A 193 16.17 29.94 -36.83
N VAL A 194 15.16 29.26 -36.30
CA VAL A 194 14.23 29.82 -35.32
C VAL A 194 14.48 29.16 -33.98
N TYR A 195 14.61 29.97 -32.93
CA TYR A 195 14.86 29.55 -31.56
C TYR A 195 13.63 29.80 -30.69
N ALA A 196 13.30 28.80 -29.87
CA ALA A 196 12.33 28.85 -28.81
C ALA A 196 12.99 29.36 -27.53
N ASN A 197 12.75 30.63 -27.20
CA ASN A 197 13.16 31.20 -25.92
C ASN A 197 11.99 31.05 -24.93
N CYS A 198 11.87 29.87 -24.33
CA CYS A 198 10.84 29.59 -23.33
C CYS A 198 11.46 29.47 -21.93
N GLU A 199 10.77 30.04 -20.96
CA GLU A 199 11.13 30.00 -19.54
C GLU A 199 9.95 29.45 -18.74
N ASP A 200 10.27 28.51 -17.85
CA ASP A 200 9.35 27.99 -16.84
C ASP A 200 9.85 28.51 -15.47
N THR A 201 8.98 29.22 -14.75
CA THR A 201 9.34 29.89 -13.49
C THR A 201 9.35 28.97 -12.28
N ASP A 202 8.66 27.84 -12.33
CA ASP A 202 8.54 26.89 -11.22
C ASP A 202 9.05 25.48 -11.57
N GLY A 203 9.56 25.30 -12.80
CA GLY A 203 10.13 24.03 -13.25
C GLY A 203 11.12 24.18 -14.41
N ARG A 204 10.94 23.34 -15.43
CA ARG A 204 11.78 23.35 -16.64
C ARG A 204 10.97 22.98 -17.87
N MET A 205 11.42 23.48 -19.02
CA MET A 205 10.91 23.03 -20.31
C MET A 205 11.22 21.55 -20.54
N LYS A 206 10.19 20.78 -20.93
CA LYS A 206 10.28 19.36 -21.28
C LYS A 206 10.33 19.14 -22.78
N SER A 207 9.51 19.86 -23.53
CA SER A 207 9.45 19.75 -25.00
C SER A 207 8.85 21.00 -25.64
N TYR A 208 8.99 21.09 -26.96
CA TYR A 208 8.46 22.17 -27.78
C TYR A 208 7.58 21.56 -28.89
N GLU A 209 6.44 22.17 -29.19
CA GLU A 209 5.56 21.79 -30.29
C GLU A 209 5.64 22.89 -31.36
N TRP A 210 6.19 22.55 -32.53
CA TRP A 210 6.35 23.48 -33.64
C TRP A 210 5.27 23.26 -34.70
N THR A 211 4.59 24.33 -35.10
CA THR A 211 3.67 24.34 -36.25
C THR A 211 4.27 25.22 -37.34
N ILE A 212 4.51 24.66 -38.53
CA ILE A 212 5.15 25.37 -39.65
C ILE A 212 4.19 25.34 -40.82
N ALA A 213 3.86 26.52 -41.37
CA ALA A 213 2.90 26.68 -42.46
C ALA A 213 1.51 26.02 -42.17
N GLY A 214 1.11 25.99 -40.89
CA GLY A 214 -0.15 25.38 -40.44
C GLY A 214 -0.09 23.89 -40.12
N GLU A 215 1.04 23.22 -40.34
CA GLU A 215 1.21 21.79 -40.05
C GLU A 215 2.07 21.56 -38.81
N LEU A 216 1.55 20.74 -37.88
CA LEU A 216 2.27 20.33 -36.69
C LEU A 216 3.45 19.44 -37.07
N GLN A 217 4.64 19.83 -36.65
CA GLN A 217 5.87 19.11 -36.92
C GLN A 217 6.24 18.21 -35.74
N SER A 218 6.79 17.04 -36.04
CA SER A 218 7.33 16.11 -35.03
C SER A 218 8.73 16.54 -34.54
N ILE A 219 8.90 17.83 -34.25
CA ILE A 219 10.15 18.42 -33.78
C ILE A 219 9.94 18.87 -32.34
N SER A 220 10.77 18.37 -31.43
CA SER A 220 10.68 18.68 -29.99
C SER A 220 11.87 19.47 -29.44
N SER A 221 12.74 19.98 -30.30
CA SER A 221 13.93 20.76 -29.92
C SER A 221 13.60 22.22 -29.67
N ASP A 222 14.49 22.90 -28.94
CA ASP A 222 14.55 24.36 -28.73
C ASP A 222 14.73 25.19 -30.01
N ARG A 223 14.92 24.55 -31.17
CA ARG A 223 15.14 25.23 -32.44
C ARG A 223 14.60 24.43 -33.62
N VAL A 224 14.24 25.15 -34.67
CA VAL A 224 13.93 24.58 -35.98
C VAL A 224 14.69 25.30 -37.08
N THR A 225 15.09 24.57 -38.12
CA THR A 225 15.77 25.13 -39.29
C THR A 225 14.86 25.00 -40.50
N ILE A 226 14.57 26.12 -41.15
CA ILE A 226 13.70 26.21 -42.32
C ILE A 226 14.56 26.49 -43.54
N SER A 227 14.51 25.61 -44.54
CA SER A 227 15.25 25.77 -45.78
C SER A 227 14.58 26.79 -46.71
N LYS A 228 15.37 27.73 -47.24
CA LYS A 228 14.94 28.67 -48.29
C LYS A 228 14.70 27.98 -49.64
N GLY A 229 15.19 26.75 -49.81
CA GLY A 229 14.89 25.94 -50.99
C GLY A 229 13.48 25.33 -50.96
N THR A 230 12.86 25.25 -49.78
CA THR A 230 11.50 24.72 -49.60
C THR A 230 10.46 25.82 -49.55
N TYR A 231 10.79 26.95 -48.92
CA TYR A 231 9.92 28.12 -48.82
C TYR A 231 10.64 29.35 -49.36
N GLU A 232 10.04 30.05 -50.32
CA GLU A 232 10.61 31.27 -50.92
C GLU A 232 10.67 32.42 -49.90
N THR A 233 9.71 32.47 -48.99
CA THR A 233 9.65 33.41 -47.86
C THR A 233 9.49 32.66 -46.55
N MET A 234 9.76 33.31 -45.42
CA MET A 234 9.58 32.69 -44.12
C MET A 234 8.10 32.30 -43.95
N PRO A 235 7.79 31.00 -43.70
CA PRO A 235 6.42 30.59 -43.45
C PRO A 235 5.98 31.06 -42.06
N THR A 236 4.67 31.09 -41.81
CA THR A 236 4.14 31.27 -40.46
C THR A 236 4.61 30.12 -39.57
N ILE A 237 5.25 30.47 -38.46
CA ILE A 237 5.77 29.52 -37.48
C ILE A 237 5.09 29.81 -36.14
N SER A 238 4.43 28.80 -35.58
CA SER A 238 3.86 28.85 -34.25
C SER A 238 4.57 27.86 -33.33
N LEU A 239 4.73 28.26 -32.07
CA LEU A 239 5.40 27.49 -31.03
C LEU A 239 4.53 27.41 -29.79
N VAL A 240 4.41 26.20 -29.24
CA VAL A 240 3.90 25.95 -27.89
C VAL A 240 4.97 25.24 -27.08
N GLY A 241 5.38 25.81 -25.96
CA GLY A 241 6.27 25.17 -25.00
C GLY A 241 5.51 24.26 -24.05
N VAL A 242 6.09 23.11 -23.69
CA VAL A 242 5.53 22.17 -22.72
C VAL A 242 6.48 22.05 -21.53
N ASP A 243 5.99 22.31 -20.33
CA ASP A 243 6.74 22.18 -19.08
C ASP A 243 6.88 20.71 -18.62
N ASP A 244 7.59 20.48 -17.52
CA ASP A 244 7.81 19.15 -16.96
C ASP A 244 6.60 18.55 -16.21
N SER A 245 5.61 19.37 -15.87
CA SER A 245 4.28 18.99 -15.35
C SER A 245 3.27 18.68 -16.48
N GLY A 246 3.60 18.99 -17.74
CA GLY A 246 2.74 18.83 -18.91
C GLY A 246 1.90 20.05 -19.28
N GLY A 247 2.07 21.18 -18.57
CA GLY A 247 1.44 22.46 -18.89
C GLY A 247 1.96 23.03 -20.21
N LYS A 248 1.06 23.68 -20.97
CA LYS A 248 1.34 24.25 -22.30
C LYS A 248 1.34 25.78 -22.24
N SER A 249 2.36 26.41 -22.84
CA SER A 249 2.39 27.87 -22.99
C SER A 249 1.27 28.35 -23.92
N GLU A 250 0.99 29.65 -23.88
CA GLU A 250 0.29 30.29 -24.99
C GLU A 250 1.09 30.13 -26.30
N ALA A 251 0.37 30.02 -27.43
CA ALA A 251 0.99 29.83 -28.73
C ALA A 251 1.59 31.15 -29.22
N VAL A 252 2.90 31.16 -29.46
CA VAL A 252 3.61 32.33 -30.00
C VAL A 252 3.83 32.13 -31.49
N THR A 253 3.48 33.14 -32.28
CA THR A 253 3.55 33.05 -33.74
C THR A 253 4.47 34.12 -34.33
N MET A 254 5.24 33.73 -35.34
CA MET A 254 6.14 34.58 -36.12
C MET A 254 5.79 34.43 -37.61
N ASN A 255 5.79 35.55 -38.34
CA ASN A 255 5.54 35.63 -39.78
C ASN A 255 6.73 36.26 -40.48
#